data_AF-A0A3P9IVB9-F1
#
_entry.id   AF-A0A3P9IVB9-F1
#
_cell.length_a   1.000
_cell.length_b   1.000
_cell.length_c   1.000
_cell.angle_alpha   90.00
_cell.angle_beta   90.00
_cell.angle_gamma   90.00
#
_symmetry.space_group_name_H-M   'P 1'
#
loop_
_entity.id
_entity.type
_entity.pdbx_description
1 polymer ?
#
loop_
_entity_poly.entity_id
_entity_poly.type
_entity_poly.pdbx_seq_one_letter_code
_entity_poly.pdbx_strand_id
1 'polypeptide(L)'
;MEVESKDQQIKILKSQVEGTKSQVRIIEDELNKRSHTTHELQLRLQDYSDDSKKINELQQKIKSLNSNISNYDYRSGALSIYEIVEIIFSRMVIVEDVNSTIAGLWDVTQKKRLSILQGFQQGLTDRATALRLLESQACTGGICDPSSGEKFTLCDALKRGLVDEGLNQQLQPFEQAYNGIVDPLTGKTLTVSQAAQENLFPKDAAFRCIEFQLLTGGPIDPVTHDRVSPEEAIQRGLVDKVIASSLKDEKHHTKALSCPKTKRRITFKEALERSVFDCHTGLRLLEATKLHGFGAKSTFHYVWLHRSKVGSEGANPRQSFDSSGSDAFTPQQRNREQGGKHFLFR
;
A
#
# COMPACT_ATOMS: atom_id res chain seq x y z
N MET A 1 -61.03 73.20 29.26
CA MET A 1 -61.59 71.83 29.41
C MET A 1 -62.02 71.19 28.09
N GLU A 2 -63.02 71.69 27.33
CA GLU A 2 -63.42 71.00 26.08
C GLU A 2 -62.40 71.08 24.92
N VAL A 3 -61.66 72.18 24.80
CA VAL A 3 -60.63 72.36 23.76
C VAL A 3 -59.41 71.47 24.01
N GLU A 4 -58.96 71.37 25.26
CA GLU A 4 -57.83 70.51 25.67
C GLU A 4 -58.11 69.00 25.46
N SER A 5 -59.35 68.57 25.65
CA SER A 5 -59.76 67.18 25.39
C SER A 5 -59.72 66.82 23.91
N LYS A 6 -60.09 67.76 23.03
CA LYS A 6 -60.04 67.57 21.57
C LYS A 6 -58.59 67.54 21.06
N ASP A 7 -57.72 68.37 21.61
CA ASP A 7 -56.30 68.40 21.25
C ASP A 7 -55.55 67.11 21.66
N GLN A 8 -55.87 66.53 22.81
CA GLN A 8 -55.34 65.23 23.23
C GLN A 8 -55.78 64.11 22.27
N GLN A 9 -57.04 64.13 21.85
CA GLN A 9 -57.60 63.14 20.92
C GLN A 9 -56.94 63.24 19.53
N ILE A 10 -56.68 64.46 19.05
CA ILE A 10 -55.94 64.72 17.81
C ILE A 10 -54.50 64.20 17.91
N LYS A 11 -53.84 64.36 19.07
CA LYS A 11 -52.46 63.87 19.28
C LYS A 11 -52.36 62.35 19.24
N ILE A 12 -53.34 61.65 19.84
CA ILE A 12 -53.44 60.18 19.79
C ILE A 12 -53.66 59.70 18.35
N LEU A 13 -54.61 60.31 17.63
CA LEU A 13 -54.89 59.96 16.24
C LEU A 13 -53.68 60.20 15.32
N LYS A 14 -52.96 61.30 15.50
CA LYS A 14 -51.71 61.57 14.74
C LYS A 14 -50.63 60.52 15.03
N SER A 15 -50.47 60.10 16.29
CA SER A 15 -49.54 59.04 16.65
C SER A 15 -49.92 57.69 16.04
N GLN A 16 -51.22 57.37 15.97
CA GLN A 16 -51.71 56.16 15.31
C GLN A 16 -51.47 56.21 13.80
N VAL A 17 -51.70 57.37 13.16
CA VAL A 17 -51.41 57.57 11.73
C VAL A 17 -49.92 57.37 11.44
N GLU A 18 -49.01 57.96 12.22
CA GLU A 18 -47.57 57.76 12.02
C GLU A 18 -47.13 56.32 12.32
N GLY A 19 -47.77 55.64 13.28
CA GLY A 19 -47.58 54.21 13.54
C GLY A 19 -47.98 53.35 12.33
N THR A 20 -49.17 53.58 11.77
CA THR A 20 -49.64 52.86 10.57
C THR A 20 -48.77 53.13 9.35
N LYS A 21 -48.33 54.38 9.14
CA LYS A 21 -47.43 54.77 8.05
C LYS A 21 -46.07 54.06 8.15
N SER A 22 -45.57 53.87 9.37
CA SER A 22 -44.33 53.12 9.62
C SER A 22 -44.50 51.64 9.31
N GLN A 23 -45.65 51.04 9.69
CA GLN A 23 -45.97 49.65 9.34
C GLN A 23 -46.11 49.45 7.82
N VAL A 24 -46.74 50.39 7.12
CA VAL A 24 -46.86 50.35 5.65
C VAL A 24 -45.48 50.35 4.99
N ARG A 25 -44.54 51.21 5.44
CA ARG A 25 -43.18 51.21 4.90
C ARG A 25 -42.44 49.89 5.11
N ILE A 26 -42.58 49.25 6.27
CA ILE A 26 -41.97 47.95 6.54
C ILE A 26 -42.53 46.89 5.60
N ILE A 27 -43.85 46.90 5.38
CA ILE A 27 -44.52 45.97 4.46
C ILE A 27 -44.07 46.22 3.02
N GLU A 28 -43.95 47.48 2.59
CA GLU A 28 -43.45 47.85 1.26
C GLU A 28 -42.01 47.37 1.03
N ASP A 29 -41.12 47.57 2.01
CA ASP A 29 -39.74 47.09 1.95
C ASP A 29 -39.65 45.55 1.91
N GLU A 30 -40.49 44.86 2.69
CA GLU A 30 -40.56 43.40 2.67
C GLU A 30 -41.12 42.88 1.34
N LEU A 31 -42.12 43.56 0.77
CA LEU A 31 -42.69 43.24 -0.54
C LEU A 31 -41.62 43.40 -1.65
N ASN A 32 -40.84 44.48 -1.61
CA ASN A 32 -39.76 44.71 -2.57
C ASN A 32 -38.65 43.64 -2.47
N LYS A 33 -38.28 43.21 -1.26
CA LYS A 33 -37.34 42.10 -1.05
C LYS A 33 -37.88 40.77 -1.60
N ARG A 34 -39.16 40.47 -1.36
CA ARG A 34 -39.82 39.28 -1.92
C ARG A 34 -39.88 39.33 -3.46
N SER A 35 -40.14 40.50 -4.02
CA SER A 35 -40.11 40.70 -5.49
C SER A 35 -38.71 40.44 -6.07
N HIS A 36 -37.65 40.93 -5.42
CA HIS A 36 -36.28 40.69 -5.89
C HIS A 36 -35.87 39.21 -5.82
N THR A 37 -36.17 38.55 -4.70
CA THR A 37 -35.87 37.12 -4.52
C THR A 37 -36.65 36.22 -5.49
N THR A 38 -37.91 36.54 -5.78
CA THR A 38 -38.68 35.80 -6.79
C THR A 38 -38.10 35.95 -8.19
N HIS A 39 -37.64 37.13 -8.57
CA HIS A 39 -36.95 37.33 -9.85
C HIS A 39 -35.63 36.55 -9.94
N GLU A 40 -34.83 36.54 -8.87
CA GLU A 40 -33.58 35.76 -8.81
C GLU A 40 -33.84 34.25 -8.92
N LEU A 41 -34.88 33.75 -8.24
CA LEU A 41 -35.29 32.34 -8.36
C LEU A 41 -35.74 32.00 -9.79
N GLN A 42 -36.41 32.92 -10.48
CA GLN A 42 -36.86 32.71 -11.85
C GLN A 42 -35.69 32.59 -12.84
N LEU A 43 -34.64 33.41 -12.66
CA LEU A 43 -33.41 33.30 -13.44
C LEU A 43 -32.70 31.96 -13.20
N ARG A 44 -32.56 31.53 -11.93
CA ARG A 44 -31.98 30.21 -11.61
C ARG A 44 -32.76 29.08 -12.27
N LEU A 45 -34.10 29.17 -12.28
CA LEU A 45 -34.95 28.14 -12.87
C LEU A 45 -34.77 28.04 -14.39
N GLN A 46 -34.53 29.17 -15.05
CA GLN A 46 -34.17 29.23 -16.47
C GLN A 46 -32.83 28.51 -16.73
N ASP A 47 -31.80 28.80 -15.93
CA ASP A 47 -30.48 28.19 -16.05
C ASP A 47 -30.55 26.66 -15.88
N TYR A 48 -31.29 26.18 -14.87
CA TYR A 48 -31.53 24.75 -14.66
C TYR A 48 -32.24 24.09 -15.85
N SER A 49 -33.20 24.78 -16.46
CA SER A 49 -33.90 24.27 -17.65
C SER A 49 -32.93 24.14 -18.83
N ASP A 50 -32.03 25.09 -19.04
CA ASP A 50 -31.07 25.05 -20.15
C ASP A 50 -29.98 23.99 -19.93
N ASP A 51 -29.54 23.78 -18.70
CA ASP A 51 -28.64 22.66 -18.38
C ASP A 51 -29.31 21.29 -18.55
N SER A 52 -30.59 21.16 -18.21
CA SER A 52 -31.37 19.95 -18.48
C SER A 52 -31.44 19.63 -19.98
N LYS A 53 -31.60 20.63 -20.85
CA LYS A 53 -31.54 20.44 -22.31
C LYS A 53 -30.18 19.95 -22.77
N LYS A 54 -29.08 20.53 -22.28
CA LYS A 54 -27.71 20.09 -22.60
C LYS A 54 -27.47 18.64 -22.17
N ILE A 55 -27.96 18.25 -20.99
CA ILE A 55 -27.86 16.87 -20.50
C ILE A 55 -28.60 15.92 -21.44
N ASN A 56 -29.81 16.27 -21.88
CA ASN A 56 -30.58 15.44 -22.82
C ASN A 56 -29.89 15.30 -24.19
N GLU A 57 -29.30 16.38 -24.72
CA GLU A 57 -28.49 16.33 -25.94
C GLU A 57 -27.26 15.43 -25.80
N LEU A 58 -26.55 15.53 -24.66
CA LEU A 58 -25.42 14.67 -24.36
C LEU A 58 -25.85 13.19 -24.24
N GLN A 59 -26.99 12.92 -23.61
CA GLN A 59 -27.54 11.56 -23.53
C GLN A 59 -27.88 11.00 -24.92
N GLN A 60 -28.42 11.81 -25.82
CA GLN A 60 -28.67 11.38 -27.21
C GLN A 60 -27.36 11.10 -27.97
N LYS A 61 -26.33 11.93 -27.80
CA LYS A 61 -24.99 11.70 -28.39
C LYS A 61 -24.35 10.42 -27.86
N ILE A 62 -24.46 10.15 -26.56
CA ILE A 62 -23.97 8.90 -25.97
C ILE A 62 -24.70 7.70 -26.56
N LYS A 63 -26.03 7.79 -26.72
CA LYS A 63 -26.84 6.71 -27.29
C LYS A 63 -26.44 6.41 -28.74
N SER A 64 -26.19 7.43 -29.57
CA SER A 64 -25.77 7.24 -30.96
C SER A 64 -24.34 6.69 -31.08
N LEU A 65 -23.42 7.14 -30.22
CA LEU A 65 -22.08 6.56 -30.12
C LEU A 65 -22.13 5.09 -29.71
N ASN A 66 -22.96 4.72 -28.73
CA ASN A 66 -23.10 3.33 -28.29
C ASN A 66 -23.69 2.42 -29.37
N SER A 67 -24.66 2.89 -30.15
CA SER A 67 -25.16 2.10 -31.31
C SER A 67 -24.09 1.90 -32.37
N ASN A 68 -23.22 2.90 -32.59
CA ASN A 68 -22.10 2.76 -33.52
C ASN A 68 -21.05 1.77 -33.00
N ILE A 69 -20.77 1.77 -31.69
CA ILE A 69 -19.87 0.81 -31.05
C ILE A 69 -20.43 -0.62 -31.15
N SER A 70 -21.73 -0.81 -30.94
CA SER A 70 -22.37 -2.13 -31.04
C SER A 70 -22.38 -2.71 -32.46
N ASN A 71 -22.19 -1.89 -33.49
CA ASN A 71 -22.17 -2.31 -34.89
C ASN A 71 -20.77 -2.77 -35.36
N TYR A 72 -19.75 -2.64 -34.52
CA TYR A 72 -18.47 -3.33 -34.71
C TYR A 72 -18.63 -4.76 -34.22
N ASP A 73 -19.19 -5.62 -35.07
CA ASP A 73 -19.22 -7.05 -34.83
C ASP A 73 -17.78 -7.59 -34.86
N TYR A 74 -17.18 -7.74 -33.69
CA TYR A 74 -15.94 -8.51 -33.47
C TYR A 74 -16.06 -9.96 -33.99
N ARG A 75 -17.28 -10.42 -34.30
CA ARG A 75 -17.59 -11.72 -34.92
C ARG A 75 -17.60 -11.72 -36.46
N SER A 76 -17.54 -10.56 -37.09
CA SER A 76 -17.53 -10.42 -38.55
C SER A 76 -16.15 -10.66 -39.19
N GLY A 77 -15.09 -10.83 -38.38
CA GLY A 77 -13.71 -10.99 -38.87
C GLY A 77 -13.09 -9.71 -39.42
N ALA A 78 -13.76 -8.55 -39.27
CA ALA A 78 -13.29 -7.27 -39.81
C ALA A 78 -12.13 -6.63 -39.02
N LEU A 79 -11.85 -7.11 -37.81
CA LEU A 79 -10.70 -6.69 -37.00
C LEU A 79 -9.84 -7.91 -36.70
N SER A 80 -8.55 -7.82 -37.00
CA SER A 80 -7.58 -8.82 -36.60
C SER A 80 -7.40 -8.83 -35.09
N ILE A 81 -6.94 -9.96 -34.54
CA ILE A 81 -6.56 -10.06 -33.12
C ILE A 81 -5.55 -8.96 -32.75
N TYR A 82 -4.64 -8.59 -33.65
CA TYR A 82 -3.66 -7.54 -33.41
C TYR A 82 -4.30 -6.16 -33.29
N GLU A 83 -5.29 -5.82 -34.12
CA GLU A 83 -6.00 -4.54 -34.01
C GLU A 83 -6.85 -4.47 -32.74
N ILE A 84 -7.47 -5.57 -32.34
CA ILE A 84 -8.19 -5.64 -31.05
C ILE A 84 -7.20 -5.46 -29.89
N VAL A 85 -6.05 -6.13 -29.96
CA VAL A 85 -4.97 -6.03 -28.97
C VAL A 85 -4.41 -4.61 -28.92
N GLU A 86 -4.18 -3.96 -30.06
CA GLU A 86 -3.75 -2.55 -30.13
C GLU A 86 -4.80 -1.61 -29.57
N ILE A 87 -6.09 -1.80 -29.87
CA ILE A 87 -7.18 -0.99 -29.31
C ILE A 87 -7.26 -1.16 -27.79
N ILE A 88 -7.10 -2.39 -27.28
CA ILE A 88 -7.07 -2.67 -25.85
C ILE A 88 -5.84 -2.01 -25.21
N PHE A 89 -4.63 -2.27 -25.71
CA PHE A 89 -3.41 -1.65 -25.17
C PHE A 89 -3.42 -0.12 -25.26
N SER A 90 -3.97 0.45 -26.34
CA SER A 90 -4.08 1.91 -26.52
C SER A 90 -5.10 2.54 -25.57
N ARG A 91 -6.05 1.78 -25.04
CA ARG A 91 -7.07 2.24 -24.09
C ARG A 91 -6.78 1.83 -22.65
N MET A 92 -5.93 0.84 -22.44
CA MET A 92 -5.54 0.34 -21.13
C MET A 92 -4.53 1.30 -20.52
N VAL A 93 -5.04 2.38 -19.92
CA VAL A 93 -4.24 3.29 -19.11
C VAL A 93 -4.05 2.63 -17.75
N ILE A 94 -2.89 1.98 -17.58
CA ILE A 94 -2.48 1.51 -16.26
C ILE A 94 -1.90 2.70 -15.52
N VAL A 95 -2.54 3.05 -14.41
CA VAL A 95 -2.08 4.11 -13.53
C VAL A 95 -1.05 3.52 -12.58
N GLU A 96 0.13 4.13 -12.53
CA GLU A 96 1.15 3.77 -11.56
C GLU A 96 0.63 4.02 -10.14
N ASP A 97 0.64 2.99 -9.30
CA ASP A 97 0.31 3.15 -7.89
C ASP A 97 1.53 3.77 -7.18
N VAL A 98 1.57 5.10 -7.15
CA VAL A 98 2.61 5.90 -6.45
C VAL A 98 2.86 5.40 -5.03
N ASN A 99 1.79 4.91 -4.43
CA ASN A 99 1.55 4.47 -3.08
C ASN A 99 1.79 2.95 -2.88
N SER A 100 2.21 2.26 -3.94
CA SER A 100 2.59 0.85 -3.95
C SER A 100 3.88 0.67 -3.16
N THR A 101 3.88 -0.33 -2.28
CA THR A 101 5.13 -0.93 -1.79
C THR A 101 5.80 -1.76 -2.90
N ILE A 102 6.95 -2.35 -2.61
CA ILE A 102 7.61 -3.32 -3.49
C ILE A 102 6.73 -4.59 -3.55
N ALA A 103 5.99 -4.76 -4.63
CA ALA A 103 5.05 -5.86 -4.85
C ALA A 103 5.75 -7.18 -5.21
N GLY A 104 6.94 -7.12 -5.80
CA GLY A 104 7.67 -8.30 -6.23
C GLY A 104 9.05 -7.97 -6.78
N LEU A 105 9.63 -8.94 -7.48
CA LEU A 105 10.92 -8.79 -8.14
C LEU A 105 10.75 -8.85 -9.66
N TRP A 106 11.54 -8.05 -10.35
CA TRP A 106 11.70 -8.13 -11.80
C TRP A 106 13.00 -8.86 -12.12
N ASP A 107 12.90 -10.10 -12.63
CA ASP A 107 14.07 -10.83 -13.11
C ASP A 107 14.50 -10.25 -14.46
N VAL A 108 15.59 -9.48 -14.43
CA VAL A 108 16.14 -8.82 -15.62
C VAL A 108 16.63 -9.84 -16.66
N THR A 109 17.06 -11.02 -16.22
CA THR A 109 17.60 -12.07 -17.11
C THR A 109 16.50 -12.80 -17.85
N GLN A 110 15.43 -13.16 -17.14
CA GLN A 110 14.29 -13.91 -17.69
C GLN A 110 13.17 -13.00 -18.21
N LYS A 111 13.27 -11.68 -17.97
CA LYS A 111 12.22 -10.69 -18.22
C LYS A 111 10.88 -11.13 -17.63
N LYS A 112 10.91 -11.56 -16.37
CA LYS A 112 9.77 -12.18 -15.69
C LYS A 112 9.50 -11.53 -14.35
N ARG A 113 8.21 -11.32 -14.05
CA ARG A 113 7.71 -10.93 -12.72
C ARG A 113 7.75 -12.13 -11.80
N LEU A 114 8.30 -11.97 -10.61
CA LEU A 114 8.38 -13.01 -9.60
C LEU A 114 7.81 -12.49 -8.28
N SER A 115 7.03 -13.32 -7.60
CA SER A 115 6.69 -13.05 -6.21
C SER A 115 7.95 -13.03 -5.35
N ILE A 116 7.91 -12.37 -4.19
CA ILE A 116 9.07 -12.29 -3.30
C ILE A 116 9.52 -13.70 -2.87
N LEU A 117 8.57 -14.60 -2.57
CA LEU A 117 8.87 -15.98 -2.22
C LEU A 117 9.54 -16.74 -3.38
N GLN A 118 9.02 -16.61 -4.61
CA GLN A 118 9.63 -17.22 -5.78
C GLN A 118 11.05 -16.70 -6.00
N GLY A 119 11.26 -15.39 -5.84
CA GLY A 119 12.58 -14.78 -5.91
C GLY A 119 13.56 -15.32 -4.87
N PHE A 120 13.10 -15.49 -3.63
CA PHE A 120 13.87 -16.11 -2.56
C PHE A 120 14.22 -17.57 -2.86
N GLN A 121 13.25 -18.38 -3.27
CA GLN A 121 13.45 -19.79 -3.63
C GLN A 121 14.43 -19.97 -4.80
N GLN A 122 14.44 -19.02 -5.73
CA GLN A 122 15.35 -19.00 -6.87
C GLN A 122 16.73 -18.39 -6.55
N GLY A 123 16.97 -17.93 -5.32
CA GLY A 123 18.24 -17.34 -4.89
C GLY A 123 18.51 -15.93 -5.46
N LEU A 124 17.48 -15.24 -5.94
CA LEU A 124 17.61 -13.85 -6.41
C LEU A 124 17.79 -12.88 -5.24
N THR A 125 17.15 -13.17 -4.11
CA THR A 125 17.21 -12.37 -2.88
C THR A 125 17.45 -13.27 -1.67
N ASP A 126 18.03 -12.72 -0.60
CA ASP A 126 18.28 -13.44 0.65
C ASP A 126 17.04 -13.44 1.56
N ARG A 127 17.02 -14.33 2.55
CA ARG A 127 15.86 -14.50 3.46
C ARG A 127 15.52 -13.23 4.22
N ALA A 128 16.52 -12.46 4.67
CA ALA A 128 16.28 -11.25 5.45
C ALA A 128 15.61 -10.18 4.59
N THR A 129 16.10 -9.97 3.37
CA THR A 129 15.47 -9.04 2.41
C THR A 129 14.07 -9.50 2.03
N ALA A 130 13.88 -10.79 1.71
CA ALA A 130 12.57 -11.33 1.36
C ALA A 130 11.53 -11.10 2.48
N LEU A 131 11.91 -11.40 3.72
CA LEU A 131 11.04 -11.17 4.88
C LEU A 131 10.69 -9.68 5.01
N ARG A 132 11.65 -8.77 4.91
CA ARG A 132 11.40 -7.32 5.05
C ARG A 132 10.48 -6.77 3.96
N LEU A 133 10.62 -7.26 2.73
CA LEU A 133 9.71 -6.88 1.65
C LEU A 133 8.28 -7.39 1.92
N LEU A 134 8.13 -8.64 2.37
CA LEU A 134 6.83 -9.20 2.74
C LEU A 134 6.21 -8.53 3.98
N GLU A 135 7.02 -8.17 4.99
CA GLU A 135 6.58 -7.38 6.16
C GLU A 135 5.95 -6.06 5.69
N SER A 136 6.57 -5.40 4.70
CA SER A 136 6.05 -4.15 4.15
C SER A 136 4.73 -4.33 3.41
N GLN A 137 4.54 -5.44 2.68
CA GLN A 137 3.29 -5.78 2.01
C GLN A 137 2.17 -6.04 3.01
N ALA A 138 2.42 -6.90 4.01
CA ALA A 138 1.45 -7.19 5.06
C ALA A 138 1.00 -5.93 5.81
N CYS A 139 1.93 -5.00 6.10
CA CYS A 139 1.61 -3.72 6.77
C CYS A 139 0.94 -2.66 5.88
N THR A 140 0.80 -2.88 4.56
CA THR A 140 0.25 -1.90 3.60
C THR A 140 -0.89 -2.43 2.73
N GLY A 141 -1.60 -3.45 3.22
CA GLY A 141 -2.83 -3.95 2.59
C GLY A 141 -2.78 -5.38 2.08
N GLY A 142 -1.75 -6.15 2.44
CA GLY A 142 -1.68 -7.58 2.15
C GLY A 142 -0.60 -7.96 1.16
N ILE A 143 -0.42 -9.26 0.98
CA ILE A 143 0.63 -9.84 0.13
C ILE A 143 0.25 -9.67 -1.33
N CYS A 144 1.14 -9.03 -2.10
CA CYS A 144 0.90 -8.78 -3.52
C CYS A 144 1.21 -10.03 -4.36
N ASP A 145 0.34 -10.35 -5.31
CA ASP A 145 0.72 -11.17 -6.45
C ASP A 145 1.11 -10.26 -7.64
N PRO A 146 2.40 -10.20 -8.00
CA PRO A 146 2.86 -9.36 -9.11
C PRO A 146 2.37 -9.85 -10.48
N SER A 147 1.76 -11.04 -10.56
CA SER A 147 1.20 -11.60 -11.80
C SER A 147 -0.21 -11.08 -12.07
N SER A 148 -1.06 -11.01 -11.04
CA SER A 148 -2.44 -10.53 -11.14
C SER A 148 -2.58 -9.03 -10.83
N GLY A 149 -1.65 -8.46 -10.05
CA GLY A 149 -1.76 -7.11 -9.52
C GLY A 149 -2.62 -7.01 -8.26
N GLU A 150 -3.15 -8.13 -7.75
CA GLU A 150 -4.03 -8.16 -6.58
C GLU A 150 -3.24 -8.33 -5.27
N LYS A 151 -3.84 -7.87 -4.18
CA LYS A 151 -3.35 -8.08 -2.81
C LYS A 151 -4.23 -9.10 -2.09
N PHE A 152 -3.61 -10.00 -1.35
CA PHE A 152 -4.31 -11.04 -0.61
C PHE A 152 -4.00 -10.97 0.89
N THR A 153 -4.96 -11.40 1.70
CA THR A 153 -4.74 -11.67 3.13
C THR A 153 -3.66 -12.75 3.28
N LEU A 154 -2.98 -12.82 4.44
CA LEU A 154 -1.96 -13.83 4.70
C LEU A 154 -2.48 -15.25 4.51
N CYS A 155 -3.71 -15.51 4.99
CA CYS A 155 -4.38 -16.79 4.84
C CYS A 155 -4.56 -17.17 3.36
N ASP A 156 -4.98 -16.23 2.53
CA ASP A 156 -5.22 -16.46 1.11
C ASP A 156 -3.93 -16.49 0.28
N ALA A 157 -2.92 -15.73 0.70
CA ALA A 157 -1.57 -15.77 0.15
C ALA A 157 -0.90 -17.13 0.41
N LEU A 158 -1.12 -17.73 1.57
CA LEU A 158 -0.61 -19.06 1.91
C LEU A 158 -1.23 -20.13 0.99
N LYS A 159 -2.56 -20.11 0.80
CA LYS A 159 -3.25 -21.04 -0.12
C LYS A 159 -2.77 -20.92 -1.57
N ARG A 160 -2.42 -19.71 -1.99
CA ARG A 160 -1.89 -19.40 -3.34
C ARG A 160 -0.39 -19.67 -3.48
N GLY A 161 0.31 -20.03 -2.39
CA GLY A 161 1.75 -20.26 -2.40
C GLY A 161 2.58 -18.98 -2.63
N LEU A 162 2.06 -17.81 -2.25
CA LEU A 162 2.79 -16.55 -2.26
C LEU A 162 3.67 -16.38 -1.00
N VAL A 163 3.32 -17.08 0.08
CA VAL A 163 4.06 -17.19 1.33
C VAL A 163 4.12 -18.65 1.77
N ASP A 164 5.15 -19.04 2.52
CA ASP A 164 5.24 -20.36 3.18
C ASP A 164 4.75 -20.28 4.63
N GLU A 165 4.52 -21.42 5.29
CA GLU A 165 4.02 -21.46 6.68
C GLU A 165 4.94 -20.72 7.67
N GLY A 166 6.25 -20.81 7.46
CA GLY A 166 7.24 -20.18 8.34
C GLY A 166 7.23 -18.65 8.22
N LEU A 167 7.08 -18.12 7.01
CA LEU A 167 6.89 -16.69 6.76
C LEU A 167 5.52 -16.23 7.22
N ASN A 168 4.47 -17.03 7.02
CA ASN A 168 3.11 -16.71 7.46
C ASN A 168 3.07 -16.40 8.95
N GLN A 169 3.69 -17.23 9.80
CA GLN A 169 3.79 -16.99 11.24
C GLN A 169 4.54 -15.70 11.58
N GLN A 170 5.60 -15.38 10.84
CA GLN A 170 6.40 -14.16 11.06
C GLN A 170 5.69 -12.89 10.60
N LEU A 171 4.75 -12.99 9.65
CA LEU A 171 4.05 -11.87 9.05
C LEU A 171 2.74 -11.52 9.78
N GLN A 172 2.19 -12.41 10.62
CA GLN A 172 0.95 -12.17 11.37
C GLN A 172 0.90 -10.83 12.12
N PRO A 173 1.97 -10.40 12.84
CA PRO A 173 1.95 -9.09 13.51
C PRO A 173 1.82 -7.92 12.53
N PHE A 174 2.33 -8.07 11.31
CA PHE A 174 2.31 -7.03 10.28
C PHE A 174 0.92 -6.91 9.63
N GLU A 175 0.22 -8.03 9.44
CA GLU A 175 -1.18 -8.00 9.00
C GLU A 175 -2.09 -7.39 10.08
N GLN A 176 -1.85 -7.70 11.36
CA GLN A 176 -2.55 -7.05 12.48
C GLN A 176 -2.28 -5.55 12.53
N ALA A 177 -1.06 -5.12 12.23
CA ALA A 177 -0.71 -3.71 12.14
C ALA A 177 -1.47 -2.96 11.02
N TYR A 178 -1.90 -3.66 9.96
CA TYR A 178 -2.77 -3.09 8.92
C TYR A 178 -4.26 -3.12 9.32
N ASN A 179 -4.72 -4.21 9.93
CA ASN A 179 -6.13 -4.37 10.37
C ASN A 179 -6.46 -3.63 11.67
N GLY A 180 -5.45 -3.18 12.40
CA GLY A 180 -5.58 -2.58 13.72
C GLY A 180 -5.41 -3.58 14.86
N ILE A 181 -4.89 -3.07 15.98
CA ILE A 181 -4.56 -3.88 17.16
C ILE A 181 -5.62 -3.60 18.22
N VAL A 182 -6.38 -4.62 18.61
CA VAL A 182 -7.43 -4.46 19.62
C VAL A 182 -6.81 -4.47 21.00
N ASP A 183 -7.04 -3.40 21.75
CA ASP A 183 -6.66 -3.33 23.17
C ASP A 183 -7.56 -4.28 23.99
N PRO A 184 -7.00 -5.27 24.70
CA PRO A 184 -7.78 -6.22 25.49
C PRO A 184 -8.52 -5.57 26.67
N LEU A 185 -8.08 -4.41 27.16
CA LEU A 185 -8.67 -3.74 28.30
C LEU A 185 -9.84 -2.84 27.89
N THR A 186 -9.67 -2.08 26.81
CA THR A 186 -10.68 -1.09 26.37
C THR A 186 -11.55 -1.56 25.22
N GLY A 187 -11.15 -2.64 24.53
CA GLY A 187 -11.82 -3.13 23.32
C GLY A 187 -11.66 -2.20 22.11
N LYS A 188 -10.84 -1.15 22.21
CA LYS A 188 -10.62 -0.19 21.13
C LYS A 188 -9.58 -0.70 20.15
N THR A 189 -9.81 -0.46 18.86
CA THR A 189 -8.81 -0.70 17.83
C THR A 189 -7.80 0.45 17.82
N LEU A 190 -6.55 0.13 18.12
CA LEU A 190 -5.44 1.06 18.16
C LEU A 190 -4.61 1.01 16.87
N THR A 191 -4.00 2.14 16.52
CA THR A 191 -2.96 2.17 15.48
C THR A 191 -1.67 1.52 15.97
N VAL A 192 -0.76 1.22 15.04
CA VAL A 192 0.56 0.64 15.35
C VAL A 192 1.34 1.50 16.34
N SER A 193 1.31 2.83 16.19
CA SER A 193 2.02 3.75 17.09
C SER A 193 1.42 3.73 18.50
N GLN A 194 0.10 3.72 18.61
CA GLN A 194 -0.62 3.69 19.89
C GLN A 194 -0.41 2.35 20.60
N ALA A 195 -0.53 1.24 19.87
CA ALA A 195 -0.27 -0.09 20.40
C ALA A 195 1.19 -0.26 20.88
N ALA A 196 2.16 0.39 20.21
CA ALA A 196 3.55 0.39 20.64
C ALA A 196 3.79 1.20 21.94
N GLN A 197 3.03 2.28 22.15
CA GLN A 197 3.07 3.07 23.39
C GLN A 197 2.49 2.29 24.57
N GLU A 198 1.38 1.59 24.35
CA GLU A 198 0.73 0.71 25.34
C GLU A 198 1.45 -0.64 25.52
N ASN A 199 2.58 -0.86 24.85
CA ASN A 199 3.35 -2.11 24.85
C ASN A 199 2.55 -3.35 24.41
N LEU A 200 1.47 -3.15 23.64
CA LEU A 200 0.66 -4.20 23.01
C LEU A 200 1.29 -4.72 21.72
N PHE A 201 2.29 -4.02 21.17
CA PHE A 201 3.01 -4.40 19.96
C PHE A 201 4.53 -4.24 20.12
N PRO A 202 5.36 -5.15 19.54
CA PRO A 202 6.81 -5.04 19.62
C PRO A 202 7.32 -3.74 18.99
N LYS A 203 8.07 -2.93 19.75
CA LYS A 203 8.55 -1.60 19.33
C LYS A 203 9.36 -1.64 18.04
N ASP A 204 10.21 -2.65 17.86
CA ASP A 204 11.01 -2.82 16.64
C ASP A 204 10.15 -3.10 15.40
N ALA A 205 9.07 -3.86 15.55
CA ALA A 205 8.14 -4.14 14.45
C ALA A 205 7.26 -2.91 14.18
N ALA A 206 6.83 -2.20 15.24
CA ALA A 206 6.07 -0.97 15.13
C ALA A 206 6.82 0.08 14.31
N PHE A 207 8.09 0.31 14.65
CA PHE A 207 8.93 1.27 13.95
C PHE A 207 9.02 0.97 12.45
N ARG A 208 9.17 -0.31 12.09
CA ARG A 208 9.21 -0.73 10.67
C ARG A 208 7.88 -0.52 9.96
N CYS A 209 6.75 -0.87 10.58
CA CYS A 209 5.45 -0.64 9.93
C CYS A 209 5.16 0.84 9.75
N ILE A 210 5.52 1.69 10.72
CA ILE A 210 5.42 3.15 10.60
C ILE A 210 6.32 3.64 9.45
N GLU A 211 7.56 3.14 9.36
CA GLU A 211 8.48 3.46 8.25
C GLU A 211 7.89 3.07 6.89
N PHE A 212 7.37 1.85 6.74
CA PHE A 212 6.77 1.36 5.49
C PHE A 212 5.54 2.17 5.08
N GLN A 213 4.64 2.47 6.03
CA GLN A 213 3.44 3.25 5.75
C GLN A 213 3.78 4.69 5.35
N LEU A 214 4.68 5.35 6.09
CA LEU A 214 5.12 6.71 5.75
C LEU A 214 5.77 6.80 4.36
N LEU A 215 6.64 5.85 4.02
CA LEU A 215 7.30 5.82 2.71
C LEU A 215 6.36 5.47 1.55
N THR A 216 5.17 4.93 1.83
CA THR A 216 4.17 4.55 0.83
C THR A 216 2.93 5.44 0.83
N GLY A 217 3.01 6.64 1.43
CA GLY A 217 1.96 7.67 1.31
C GLY A 217 1.38 8.15 2.65
N GLY A 218 1.77 7.54 3.77
CA GLY A 218 1.38 7.99 5.10
C GLY A 218 0.81 6.87 5.98
N PRO A 219 0.60 7.15 7.27
CA PRO A 219 0.02 6.19 8.21
C PRO A 219 -1.37 5.75 7.79
N ILE A 220 -1.70 4.49 8.04
CA ILE A 220 -2.99 3.90 7.66
C ILE A 220 -3.93 3.92 8.87
N ASP A 221 -5.15 4.42 8.68
CA ASP A 221 -6.20 4.29 9.69
C ASP A 221 -6.74 2.85 9.68
N PRO A 222 -6.67 2.11 10.80
CA PRO A 222 -7.13 0.72 10.85
C PRO A 222 -8.65 0.57 10.71
N VAL A 223 -9.44 1.64 10.90
CA VAL A 223 -10.91 1.58 10.81
C VAL A 223 -11.38 1.86 9.39
N THR A 224 -10.85 2.90 8.75
CA THR A 224 -11.28 3.27 7.38
C THR A 224 -10.40 2.64 6.30
N HIS A 225 -9.22 2.13 6.66
CA HIS A 225 -8.15 1.69 5.75
C HIS A 225 -7.64 2.77 4.80
N ASP A 226 -7.98 4.04 5.06
CA ASP A 226 -7.47 5.16 4.29
C ASP A 226 -6.08 5.57 4.77
N ARG A 227 -5.29 6.11 3.84
CA ARG A 227 -4.02 6.74 4.17
C ARG A 227 -4.27 8.16 4.65
N VAL A 228 -3.71 8.50 5.79
CA VAL A 228 -3.76 9.83 6.38
C VAL A 228 -2.45 10.54 6.06
N SER A 229 -2.52 11.84 5.73
CA SER A 229 -1.31 12.63 5.52
C SER A 229 -0.43 12.63 6.77
N PRO A 230 0.91 12.61 6.66
CA PRO A 230 1.79 12.59 7.82
C PRO A 230 1.53 13.73 8.82
N GLU A 231 1.22 14.93 8.32
CA GLU A 231 0.91 16.11 9.13
C GLU A 231 -0.38 15.93 9.92
N GLU A 232 -1.43 15.42 9.29
CA GLU A 232 -2.71 15.14 9.93
C GLU A 232 -2.61 13.96 10.90
N ALA A 233 -1.82 12.94 10.58
CA ALA A 233 -1.59 11.80 11.45
C ALA A 233 -0.93 12.21 12.78
N ILE A 234 -0.02 13.19 12.76
CA ILE A 234 0.58 13.77 13.98
C ILE A 234 -0.46 14.55 14.78
N GLN A 235 -1.30 15.36 14.11
CA GLN A 235 -2.34 16.15 14.79
C GLN A 235 -3.39 15.27 15.46
N ARG A 236 -3.78 14.17 14.81
CA ARG A 236 -4.74 13.18 15.34
C ARG A 236 -4.11 12.20 16.35
N GLY A 237 -2.79 12.26 16.57
CA GLY A 237 -2.08 11.35 17.46
C GLY A 237 -2.04 9.90 16.97
N LEU A 238 -2.14 9.68 15.65
CA LEU A 238 -2.00 8.35 15.04
C LEU A 238 -0.53 7.89 14.99
N VAL A 239 0.39 8.86 14.90
CA VAL A 239 1.85 8.65 14.95
C VAL A 239 2.48 9.68 15.89
N ASP A 240 3.42 9.23 16.71
CA ASP A 240 4.18 10.10 17.59
C ASP A 240 5.06 11.07 16.78
N LYS A 241 5.04 12.35 17.15
CA LYS A 241 5.84 13.41 16.52
C LYS A 241 7.33 13.07 16.53
N VAL A 242 7.84 12.44 17.61
CA VAL A 242 9.26 12.07 17.72
C VAL A 242 9.63 11.00 16.68
N ILE A 243 8.78 9.97 16.53
CA ILE A 243 9.00 8.89 15.57
C ILE A 243 8.90 9.43 14.14
N ALA A 244 7.88 10.25 13.86
CA ALA A 244 7.69 10.85 12.55
C ALA A 244 8.87 11.77 12.16
N SER A 245 9.39 12.58 13.09
CA SER A 245 10.57 13.41 12.85
C SER A 245 11.82 12.57 12.62
N SER A 246 12.05 11.50 13.41
CA SER A 246 13.19 10.61 13.23
C SER A 246 13.17 9.90 11.87
N LEU A 247 11.99 9.49 11.39
CA LEU A 247 11.83 8.82 10.09
C LEU A 247 11.90 9.77 8.88
N LYS A 248 11.78 11.09 9.08
CA LYS A 248 12.04 12.08 8.02
C LYS A 248 13.54 12.22 7.72
N ASP A 249 14.39 11.95 8.72
CA ASP A 249 15.84 12.07 8.60
C ASP A 249 16.46 10.81 7.99
N GLU A 250 17.10 10.96 6.83
CA GLU A 250 17.64 9.82 6.07
C GLU A 250 18.67 8.97 6.83
N LYS A 251 19.33 9.57 7.82
CA LYS A 251 20.36 8.91 8.64
C LYS A 251 19.79 7.84 9.57
N HIS A 252 18.49 7.91 9.90
CA HIS A 252 17.84 6.95 10.79
C HIS A 252 17.29 5.72 10.05
N HIS A 253 17.25 5.74 8.71
CA HIS A 253 16.86 4.55 7.96
C HIS A 253 17.92 3.46 8.08
N THR A 254 17.51 2.32 8.62
CA THR A 254 18.40 1.17 8.73
C THR A 254 18.60 0.54 7.36
N LYS A 255 19.86 0.35 6.94
CA LYS A 255 20.19 -0.41 5.72
C LYS A 255 19.94 -1.90 5.95
N ALA A 256 18.67 -2.30 6.01
CA ALA A 256 18.21 -3.63 6.39
C ALA A 256 18.15 -4.62 5.21
N LEU A 257 18.12 -4.12 3.97
CA LEU A 257 17.94 -4.92 2.77
C LEU A 257 19.27 -5.15 2.05
N SER A 258 19.38 -6.26 1.32
CA SER A 258 20.41 -6.47 0.30
C SER A 258 19.80 -6.28 -1.08
N CYS A 259 20.36 -5.39 -1.88
CA CYS A 259 19.89 -5.13 -3.24
C CYS A 259 20.00 -6.43 -4.08
N PRO A 260 18.90 -6.98 -4.63
CA PRO A 260 18.96 -8.22 -5.41
C PRO A 260 19.88 -8.14 -6.64
N LYS A 261 20.01 -6.94 -7.25
CA LYS A 261 20.87 -6.66 -8.40
C LYS A 261 22.35 -6.45 -8.06
N THR A 262 22.65 -5.66 -7.02
CA THR A 262 24.04 -5.24 -6.70
C THR A 262 24.65 -5.92 -5.47
N LYS A 263 23.84 -6.64 -4.69
CA LYS A 263 24.17 -7.26 -3.39
C LYS A 263 24.67 -6.29 -2.30
N ARG A 264 24.59 -4.97 -2.54
CA ARG A 264 24.91 -3.95 -1.55
C ARG A 264 23.78 -3.77 -0.54
N ARG A 265 24.13 -3.39 0.68
CA ARG A 265 23.17 -3.05 1.73
C ARG A 265 22.49 -1.72 1.40
N ILE A 266 21.16 -1.73 1.34
CA ILE A 266 20.33 -0.55 1.02
C ILE A 266 19.22 -0.37 2.07
N THR A 267 18.71 0.85 2.19
CA THR A 267 17.52 1.15 3.00
C THR A 267 16.25 0.76 2.25
N PHE A 268 15.10 0.76 2.94
CA PHE A 268 13.82 0.51 2.28
C PHE A 268 13.43 1.64 1.32
N LYS A 269 13.65 2.90 1.70
CA LYS A 269 13.49 4.08 0.84
C LYS A 269 14.29 3.95 -0.46
N GLU A 270 15.57 3.61 -0.33
CA GLU A 270 16.48 3.36 -1.46
C GLU A 270 16.02 2.21 -2.37
N ALA A 271 15.27 1.23 -1.84
CA ALA A 271 14.71 0.13 -2.62
C ALA A 271 13.46 0.58 -3.40
N LEU A 272 12.62 1.44 -2.82
CA LEU A 272 11.49 2.06 -3.52
C LEU A 272 11.98 2.95 -4.67
N GLU A 273 12.99 3.77 -4.45
CA GLU A 273 13.57 4.65 -5.48
C GLU A 273 14.20 3.88 -6.65
N ARG A 274 14.73 2.69 -6.39
CA ARG A 274 15.33 1.81 -7.42
C ARG A 274 14.33 0.84 -8.06
N SER A 275 13.12 0.78 -7.53
CA SER A 275 12.07 -0.07 -8.10
C SER A 275 11.53 0.54 -9.38
N VAL A 276 11.02 -0.31 -10.27
CA VAL A 276 10.42 0.08 -11.54
C VAL A 276 8.94 -0.24 -11.48
N PHE A 277 8.10 0.65 -12.02
CA PHE A 277 6.68 0.37 -12.16
C PHE A 277 6.44 -0.64 -13.28
N ASP A 278 5.68 -1.68 -12.97
CA ASP A 278 5.27 -2.65 -13.96
C ASP A 278 4.16 -2.06 -14.84
N CYS A 279 4.42 -1.99 -16.14
CA CYS A 279 3.48 -1.45 -17.12
C CYS A 279 2.24 -2.32 -17.36
N HIS A 280 2.03 -3.40 -16.58
CA HIS A 280 0.85 -4.27 -16.67
C HIS A 280 -0.03 -4.19 -15.42
N THR A 281 0.57 -4.02 -14.24
CA THR A 281 -0.14 -3.99 -12.95
C THR A 281 -0.11 -2.62 -12.29
N GLY A 282 0.79 -1.72 -12.70
CA GLY A 282 1.01 -0.42 -12.05
C GLY A 282 1.75 -0.53 -10.72
N LEU A 283 2.16 -1.74 -10.31
CA LEU A 283 2.85 -2.01 -9.05
C LEU A 283 4.36 -1.84 -9.18
N ARG A 284 5.03 -1.55 -8.06
CA ARG A 284 6.50 -1.44 -8.01
C ARG A 284 7.16 -2.82 -7.92
N LEU A 285 8.13 -3.08 -8.81
CA LEU A 285 8.96 -4.27 -8.81
C LEU A 285 10.43 -3.90 -8.60
N LEU A 286 11.12 -4.61 -7.71
CA LEU A 286 12.55 -4.41 -7.48
C LEU A 286 13.36 -5.29 -8.43
N GLU A 287 14.27 -4.67 -9.18
CA GLU A 287 15.10 -5.40 -10.14
C GLU A 287 16.02 -6.41 -9.46
N ALA A 288 16.04 -7.62 -10.00
CA ALA A 288 16.86 -8.72 -9.54
C ALA A 288 17.59 -9.40 -10.69
N THR A 289 18.78 -9.91 -10.43
CA THR A 289 19.61 -10.60 -11.42
C THR A 289 20.32 -11.76 -10.73
N LYS A 290 20.24 -12.97 -11.31
CA LYS A 290 21.08 -14.08 -10.86
C LYS A 290 22.51 -13.78 -11.26
N LEU A 291 23.40 -13.69 -10.28
CA LEU A 291 24.83 -13.72 -10.57
C LEU A 291 25.16 -15.12 -11.10
N HIS A 292 25.67 -15.18 -12.33
CA HIS A 292 26.27 -16.40 -12.89
C HIS A 292 27.61 -16.63 -12.18
N GLY A 293 27.56 -16.98 -10.89
CA GLY A 293 28.73 -17.34 -10.11
C GLY A 293 29.09 -18.80 -10.36
N PHE A 294 30.04 -19.06 -11.25
CA PHE A 294 30.87 -20.26 -11.17
C PHE A 294 31.63 -20.20 -9.84
N GLY A 295 31.11 -20.85 -8.79
CA GLY A 295 31.76 -20.88 -7.49
C GLY A 295 30.85 -21.43 -6.39
N ALA A 296 31.14 -22.67 -5.98
CA ALA A 296 30.61 -23.41 -4.82
C ALA A 296 29.12 -23.17 -4.48
N LYS A 297 28.26 -24.14 -4.86
CA LYS A 297 26.90 -24.27 -4.32
C LYS A 297 26.98 -24.24 -2.80
N SER A 298 26.47 -23.17 -2.19
CA SER A 298 26.43 -22.97 -0.75
C SER A 298 25.74 -24.15 -0.06
N THR A 299 26.39 -24.71 0.96
CA THR A 299 25.97 -25.87 1.77
C THR A 299 24.54 -25.72 2.33
N PHE A 300 24.04 -24.48 2.46
CA PHE A 300 22.69 -24.17 2.91
C PHE A 300 21.58 -24.57 1.92
N HIS A 301 21.88 -24.69 0.61
CA HIS A 301 20.91 -25.16 -0.39
C HIS A 301 20.57 -26.64 -0.18
N TYR A 302 21.53 -27.46 0.28
CA TYR A 302 21.29 -28.87 0.60
C TYR A 302 20.38 -29.04 1.82
N VAL A 303 20.58 -28.24 2.87
CA VAL A 303 19.78 -28.35 4.11
C VAL A 303 18.29 -28.07 3.87
N TRP A 304 17.96 -27.16 2.96
CA TRP A 304 16.56 -26.84 2.65
C TRP A 304 15.88 -27.91 1.78
N LEU A 305 16.56 -28.42 0.74
CA LEU A 305 16.07 -29.54 -0.08
C LEU A 305 15.82 -30.82 0.74
N HIS A 306 16.62 -31.07 1.78
CA HIS A 306 16.42 -32.22 2.65
C HIS A 306 15.32 -32.03 3.70
N ARG A 307 14.98 -30.80 4.09
CA ARG A 307 13.93 -30.54 5.09
C ARG A 307 12.51 -30.65 4.52
N SER A 308 12.32 -30.41 3.21
CA SER A 308 11.02 -30.55 2.55
C SER A 308 10.62 -32.00 2.25
N LYS A 309 11.52 -32.98 2.47
CA LYS A 309 11.28 -34.41 2.21
C LYS A 309 10.96 -35.24 3.47
N VAL A 310 11.01 -34.66 4.67
CA VAL A 310 10.82 -35.41 5.95
C VAL A 310 9.51 -35.03 6.66
N GLY A 311 8.55 -34.45 5.93
CA GLY A 311 7.25 -34.02 6.47
C GLY A 311 6.08 -34.96 6.15
N SER A 312 6.33 -36.21 5.73
CA SER A 312 5.27 -37.18 5.43
C SER A 312 5.77 -38.60 5.61
N GLU A 313 5.92 -39.04 6.86
CA GLU A 313 5.59 -40.40 7.30
C GLU A 313 5.78 -40.49 8.81
N GLY A 314 4.71 -40.89 9.50
CA GLY A 314 4.67 -41.04 10.94
C GLY A 314 5.23 -42.37 11.42
N ALA A 315 5.68 -42.33 12.68
CA ALA A 315 5.71 -43.42 13.66
C ALA A 315 6.89 -44.42 13.68
N ASN A 316 7.86 -44.02 14.52
CA ASN A 316 8.45 -44.72 15.67
C ASN A 316 9.59 -45.76 15.54
N PRO A 317 10.48 -45.81 16.56
CA PRO A 317 11.87 -46.22 16.42
C PRO A 317 12.16 -47.57 17.08
N ARG A 318 13.21 -48.26 16.59
CA ARG A 318 14.10 -49.15 17.35
C ARG A 318 15.02 -49.86 16.33
N GLN A 319 16.31 -49.58 16.40
CA GLN A 319 17.36 -50.58 16.61
C GLN A 319 18.73 -49.93 16.36
N SER A 320 19.48 -49.83 17.44
CA SER A 320 20.94 -49.83 17.49
C SER A 320 21.51 -50.91 16.57
N PHE A 321 22.51 -50.57 15.76
CA PHE A 321 23.51 -51.56 15.36
C PHE A 321 24.88 -50.92 15.17
N ASP A 322 25.86 -51.67 15.67
CA ASP A 322 27.22 -51.28 15.97
C ASP A 322 28.10 -50.97 14.76
N SER A 323 29.05 -50.10 15.04
CA SER A 323 30.30 -49.86 14.33
C SER A 323 31.24 -51.07 14.39
N SER A 324 31.64 -51.61 13.23
CA SER A 324 32.90 -52.35 13.05
C SER A 324 33.29 -52.48 11.56
N GLY A 325 34.61 -52.40 11.28
CA GLY A 325 35.26 -52.76 10.01
C GLY A 325 35.58 -51.55 9.10
N SER A 326 36.72 -50.88 9.24
CA SER A 326 38.06 -51.21 8.69
C SER A 326 38.12 -51.28 7.16
N ASP A 327 38.80 -50.29 6.56
CA ASP A 327 39.82 -50.41 5.48
C ASP A 327 40.19 -48.98 5.02
N ALA A 328 41.27 -48.39 5.56
CA ALA A 328 42.66 -48.50 5.09
C ALA A 328 42.88 -47.90 3.69
N PHE A 329 43.48 -46.70 3.61
CA PHE A 329 44.51 -46.35 2.62
C PHE A 329 45.15 -44.99 2.99
N THR A 330 46.37 -45.05 3.52
CA THR A 330 47.33 -43.94 3.65
C THR A 330 48.38 -44.03 2.54
N PRO A 331 48.89 -42.91 1.99
CA PRO A 331 50.18 -42.89 1.34
C PRO A 331 51.26 -42.37 2.29
N GLN A 332 52.39 -43.08 2.28
CA GLN A 332 53.54 -42.97 3.15
C GLN A 332 54.55 -41.93 2.63
N GLN A 333 55.15 -41.19 3.56
CA GLN A 333 56.26 -40.25 3.36
C GLN A 333 57.54 -40.94 2.82
N ARG A 334 58.35 -40.18 2.06
CA ARG A 334 59.79 -40.43 1.92
C ARG A 334 60.59 -39.16 2.24
N ASN A 335 61.44 -39.31 3.26
CA ASN A 335 62.58 -38.51 3.74
C ASN A 335 63.48 -37.95 2.60
N ARG A 336 64.41 -36.98 2.74
CA ARG A 336 65.10 -36.24 3.84
C ARG A 336 65.98 -35.17 3.14
N GLU A 337 66.30 -34.07 3.83
CA GLU A 337 67.62 -33.37 3.91
C GLU A 337 67.37 -31.91 4.36
N GLN A 338 67.59 -31.59 5.63
CA GLN A 338 68.79 -30.93 6.19
C GLN A 338 69.11 -29.55 5.59
N GLY A 339 69.12 -28.54 6.46
CA GLY A 339 69.71 -27.23 6.17
C GLY A 339 69.00 -26.11 6.90
N GLY A 340 69.45 -25.78 8.11
CA GLY A 340 68.86 -24.73 8.93
C GLY A 340 69.09 -23.33 8.41
N LYS A 341 68.32 -22.37 8.96
CA LYS A 341 68.82 -21.14 9.58
C LYS A 341 67.65 -20.35 10.15
N HIS A 342 67.86 -19.87 11.37
CA HIS A 342 67.23 -18.72 11.99
C HIS A 342 66.90 -17.60 10.99
N PHE A 343 65.80 -16.88 11.20
CA PHE A 343 65.83 -15.44 11.51
C PHE A 343 64.43 -14.96 11.94
N LEU A 344 64.35 -14.48 13.19
CA LEU A 344 63.40 -13.47 13.64
C LEU A 344 63.61 -12.19 12.83
N PHE A 345 62.57 -11.44 12.51
CA PHE A 345 62.36 -10.07 12.99
C PHE A 345 61.12 -9.42 12.34
N ARG A 346 60.34 -8.80 13.23
CA ARG A 346 59.49 -7.59 13.09
C ARG A 346 58.36 -7.57 12.07
#